data_AF-A0A7J7JNK1-F1
#
_entry.id   AF-A0A7J7JNK1-F1
#
_cell.length_a   1.000
_cell.length_b   1.000
_cell.length_c   1.000
_cell.angle_alpha   90.00
_cell.angle_beta   90.00
_cell.angle_gamma   90.00
#
_symmetry.space_group_name_H-M   'P 1'
#
loop_
_entity.id
_entity.type
_entity.pdbx_description
1 polymer ?
#
loop_
_entity_poly.entity_id
_entity_poly.type
_entity_poly.pdbx_seq_one_letter_code
_entity_poly.pdbx_strand_id
1 'polypeptide(L)'
;MLVKDSNSKVALHALDTLASILVDVKQEISLASLTLLVQNTAAGLASKNAEMYKKASNLLDAFINNLDHVLLFHPFVQVTVNATAKTKPDIIDRVSYLAKKVYSAKPKQVTLHGLPLAWNLVRSLSTTGSTAVLREAVADYIKNLYGLMGPGLFEYCSSAPDSNPQLVAMVRELSGA
;
A
#
# COMPACT_ATOMS: atom_id res chain seq x y z
N MET A 1 12.66 15.69 7.93
CA MET A 1 11.35 15.87 7.25
C MET A 1 11.53 16.89 6.11
N LEU A 2 12.23 16.49 5.03
CA LEU A 2 12.58 17.38 3.90
C LEU A 2 11.73 17.13 2.64
N VAL A 3 11.14 15.94 2.50
CA VAL A 3 10.31 15.58 1.34
C VAL A 3 8.96 16.32 1.34
N LYS A 4 8.56 16.88 2.49
CA LYS A 4 7.35 17.72 2.64
C LYS A 4 7.64 19.22 2.58
N ASP A 5 8.84 19.61 2.15
CA ASP A 5 9.18 21.02 2.03
C ASP A 5 8.28 21.71 0.98
N SER A 6 7.78 22.90 1.32
CA SER A 6 6.99 23.73 0.40
C SER A 6 7.77 24.10 -0.87
N ASN A 7 9.10 24.11 -0.79
CA ASN A 7 10.00 24.29 -1.91
C ASN A 7 10.25 22.95 -2.60
N SER A 8 9.67 22.79 -3.80
CA SER A 8 9.81 21.56 -4.57
C SER A 8 11.26 21.21 -4.89
N LYS A 9 12.18 22.18 -5.03
CA LYS A 9 13.60 21.88 -5.31
C LYS A 9 14.28 21.20 -4.12
N VAL A 10 13.98 21.64 -2.90
CA VAL A 10 14.51 21.03 -1.66
C VAL A 10 13.96 19.63 -1.50
N ALA A 11 12.66 19.45 -1.71
CA ALA A 11 12.02 18.15 -1.60
C ALA A 11 12.52 17.17 -2.69
N LEU A 12 12.78 17.63 -3.93
CA LEU A 12 13.38 16.80 -5.00
C LEU A 12 14.80 16.37 -4.63
N HIS A 13 15.63 17.31 -4.15
CA HIS A 13 16.99 17.00 -3.73
C HIS A 13 17.03 16.00 -2.56
N ALA A 14 16.08 16.11 -1.63
CA ALA A 14 15.93 15.15 -0.55
C ALA A 14 15.58 13.73 -1.05
N LEU A 15 14.70 13.62 -2.06
CA LEU A 15 14.38 12.33 -2.68
C LEU A 15 15.58 11.72 -3.39
N ASP A 16 16.35 12.52 -4.15
CA ASP A 16 17.55 12.04 -4.84
C ASP A 16 18.63 11.58 -3.84
N THR A 17 18.86 12.36 -2.79
CA THR A 17 19.81 12.01 -1.73
C THR A 17 19.38 10.73 -1.02
N LEU A 18 18.08 10.57 -0.75
CA LEU A 18 17.57 9.35 -0.13
C LEU A 18 17.72 8.14 -1.04
N ALA A 19 17.50 8.30 -2.35
CA ALA A 19 17.70 7.25 -3.33
C ALA A 19 19.17 6.81 -3.44
N SER A 20 20.12 7.77 -3.37
CA SER A 20 21.54 7.46 -3.47
C SER A 20 22.08 6.72 -2.25
N ILE A 21 21.67 7.11 -1.03
CA ILE A 21 22.15 6.47 0.20
C ILE A 21 21.43 5.16 0.54
N LEU A 22 20.26 4.89 -0.06
CA LEU A 22 19.42 3.73 0.27
C LEU A 22 20.21 2.40 0.20
N VAL A 23 21.04 2.25 -0.82
CA VAL A 23 21.82 1.01 -1.05
C VAL A 23 22.83 0.78 0.07
N ASP A 24 23.42 1.86 0.60
CA ASP A 24 24.46 1.81 1.63
C ASP A 24 23.86 1.57 3.02
N VAL A 25 22.71 2.18 3.31
CA VAL A 25 22.11 2.11 4.66
C VAL A 25 21.07 1.01 4.83
N LYS A 26 20.70 0.27 3.78
CA LYS A 26 19.55 -0.68 3.80
C LYS A 26 19.54 -1.68 4.95
N GLN A 27 20.70 -2.08 5.47
CA GLN A 27 20.82 -3.04 6.57
C GLN A 27 20.70 -2.40 7.97
N GLU A 28 20.88 -1.08 8.06
CA GLU A 28 20.92 -0.32 9.31
C GLU A 28 19.63 0.50 9.54
N ILE A 29 18.72 0.55 8.56
CA ILE A 29 17.45 1.28 8.70
C ILE A 29 16.55 0.58 9.72
N SER A 30 16.29 1.26 10.83
CA SER A 30 15.28 0.83 11.80
C SER A 30 13.87 0.79 11.19
N LEU A 31 12.98 -0.08 11.70
CA LEU A 31 11.59 -0.16 11.21
C LEU A 31 10.82 1.17 11.36
N ALA A 32 11.11 1.95 12.42
CA ALA A 32 10.50 3.25 12.63
C ALA A 32 10.95 4.26 11.56
N SER A 33 12.26 4.29 11.27
CA SER A 33 12.82 5.09 10.18
C SER A 33 12.22 4.67 8.85
N LEU A 34 12.12 3.37 8.57
CA LEU A 34 11.55 2.83 7.34
C LEU A 34 10.09 3.27 7.14
N THR A 35 9.29 3.19 8.20
CA THR A 35 7.89 3.64 8.18
C THR A 35 7.78 5.12 7.81
N LEU A 36 8.61 5.96 8.43
CA LEU A 36 8.65 7.38 8.12
C LEU A 36 9.13 7.65 6.70
N LEU A 37 10.12 6.92 6.19
CA LEU A 37 10.60 7.09 4.82
C LEU A 37 9.50 6.76 3.81
N VAL A 38 8.82 5.62 3.95
CA VAL A 38 7.71 5.23 3.07
C VAL A 38 6.59 6.26 3.11
N GLN A 39 6.18 6.71 4.30
CA GLN A 39 5.14 7.75 4.47
C GLN A 39 5.50 9.08 3.81
N ASN A 40 6.75 9.54 3.98
CA ASN A 40 7.19 10.81 3.42
C ASN A 40 7.36 10.73 1.90
N THR A 41 7.91 9.63 1.38
CA THR A 41 8.04 9.42 -0.07
C THR A 41 6.65 9.33 -0.72
N ALA A 42 5.71 8.58 -0.13
CA ALA A 42 4.36 8.45 -0.67
C ALA A 42 3.57 9.77 -0.71
N ALA A 43 3.87 10.73 0.18
CA ALA A 43 3.30 12.07 0.11
C ALA A 43 3.65 12.79 -1.22
N GLY A 44 4.80 12.46 -1.83
CA GLY A 44 5.22 12.97 -3.13
C GLY A 44 4.28 12.58 -4.28
N LEU A 45 3.57 11.46 -4.18
CA LEU A 45 2.58 11.01 -5.16
C LEU A 45 1.37 11.95 -5.25
N ALA A 46 1.06 12.67 -4.17
CA ALA A 46 -0.04 13.63 -4.17
C ALA A 46 0.31 14.93 -4.90
N SER A 47 1.60 15.20 -5.16
CA SER A 47 2.08 16.44 -5.75
C SER A 47 1.49 16.71 -7.14
N LYS A 48 1.37 18.00 -7.48
CA LYS A 48 1.06 18.46 -8.84
C LYS A 48 2.31 18.54 -9.73
N ASN A 49 3.50 18.53 -9.12
CA ASN A 49 4.76 18.52 -9.84
C ASN A 49 5.04 17.10 -10.36
N ALA A 50 5.06 16.94 -11.68
CA ALA A 50 5.28 15.65 -12.32
C ALA A 50 6.65 15.03 -12.00
N GLU A 51 7.69 15.86 -11.80
CA GLU A 51 9.02 15.38 -11.41
C GLU A 51 9.01 14.83 -9.98
N MET A 52 8.30 15.51 -9.06
CA MET A 52 8.12 15.05 -7.69
C MET A 52 7.42 13.70 -7.66
N TYR A 53 6.31 13.59 -8.39
CA TYR A 53 5.59 12.33 -8.54
C TYR A 53 6.52 11.22 -9.04
N LYS A 54 7.26 11.47 -10.12
CA LYS A 54 8.14 10.48 -10.74
C LYS A 54 9.25 10.03 -9.79
N LYS A 55 9.94 10.96 -9.11
CA LYS A 55 10.99 10.61 -8.14
C LYS A 55 10.44 9.85 -6.94
N ALA A 56 9.29 10.26 -6.42
CA ALA A 56 8.62 9.57 -5.33
C ALA A 56 8.23 8.13 -5.72
N SER A 57 7.58 7.96 -6.88
CA SER A 57 7.22 6.64 -7.43
C SER A 57 8.46 5.75 -7.57
N ASN A 58 9.51 6.25 -8.23
CA ASN A 58 10.75 5.50 -8.42
C ASN A 58 11.41 5.09 -7.10
N LEU A 59 11.36 5.96 -6.08
CA LEU A 59 11.94 5.66 -4.79
C LEU A 59 11.11 4.63 -4.00
N LEU A 60 9.78 4.65 -4.10
CA LEU A 60 8.94 3.59 -3.55
C LEU A 60 9.25 2.24 -4.20
N ASP A 61 9.44 2.23 -5.52
CA ASP A 61 9.85 1.03 -6.24
C ASP A 61 11.25 0.58 -5.83
N ALA A 62 12.17 1.51 -5.62
CA ALA A 62 13.51 1.21 -5.11
C ALA A 62 13.47 0.62 -3.69
N PHE A 63 12.57 1.09 -2.82
CA PHE A 63 12.37 0.45 -1.50
C PHE A 63 11.95 -1.01 -1.69
N ILE A 64 10.91 -1.28 -2.48
CA ILE A 64 10.40 -2.63 -2.73
C ILE A 64 11.51 -3.54 -3.30
N ASN A 65 12.33 -3.03 -4.22
CA ASN A 65 13.35 -3.84 -4.87
C ASN A 65 14.60 -4.10 -4.02
N ASN A 66 14.90 -3.25 -3.04
CA ASN A 66 16.18 -3.30 -2.30
C ASN A 66 16.03 -3.66 -0.82
N LEU A 67 14.84 -3.56 -0.23
CA LEU A 67 14.59 -3.78 1.18
C LEU A 67 13.76 -5.04 1.43
N ASP A 68 13.81 -5.56 2.65
CA ASP A 68 13.04 -6.74 3.06
C ASP A 68 11.53 -6.48 2.93
N HIS A 69 10.86 -7.29 2.10
CA HIS A 69 9.42 -7.16 1.82
C HIS A 69 8.54 -7.32 3.07
N VAL A 70 8.94 -8.16 4.04
CA VAL A 70 8.21 -8.38 5.29
C VAL A 70 8.24 -7.10 6.13
N LEU A 71 9.38 -6.42 6.20
CA LEU A 71 9.52 -5.16 6.91
C LEU A 71 8.78 -4.01 6.22
N LEU A 72 8.72 -4.02 4.89
CA LEU A 72 8.02 -3.01 4.09
C LEU A 72 6.51 -3.14 4.10
N PHE A 73 5.98 -4.35 4.26
CA PHE A 73 4.56 -4.62 4.08
C PHE A 73 3.68 -3.74 4.96
N HIS A 74 3.96 -3.71 6.26
CA HIS A 74 3.17 -2.93 7.21
C HIS A 74 3.24 -1.41 6.94
N PRO A 75 4.42 -0.79 6.72
CA PRO A 75 4.53 0.61 6.28
C PRO A 75 3.65 0.95 5.07
N PHE A 76 3.67 0.13 4.03
CA PHE A 76 2.86 0.37 2.83
C PHE A 76 1.37 0.24 3.13
N VAL A 77 0.95 -0.75 3.92
CA VAL A 77 -0.45 -0.88 4.38
C VAL A 77 -0.91 0.39 5.11
N GLN A 78 -0.10 0.90 6.05
CA GLN A 78 -0.42 2.11 6.81
C GLN A 78 -0.57 3.35 5.93
N VAL A 79 0.28 3.50 4.92
CA VAL A 79 0.16 4.59 3.96
C VAL A 79 -1.11 4.46 3.13
N THR A 80 -1.47 3.26 2.66
CA THR A 80 -2.67 3.04 1.86
C THR A 80 -3.95 3.41 2.59
N VAL A 81 -4.05 3.09 3.89
CA VAL A 81 -5.21 3.49 4.72
C VAL A 81 -5.41 5.01 4.70
N ASN A 82 -4.31 5.76 4.80
CA ASN A 82 -4.30 7.22 4.87
C ASN A 82 -4.23 7.92 3.50
N ALA A 83 -4.13 7.16 2.41
CA ALA A 83 -3.99 7.71 1.07
C ALA A 83 -5.29 8.36 0.56
N THR A 84 -5.15 9.31 -0.36
CA THR A 84 -6.28 9.97 -1.02
C THR A 84 -6.78 9.15 -2.21
N ALA A 85 -8.02 9.35 -2.66
CA ALA A 85 -8.55 8.62 -3.83
C ALA A 85 -7.68 8.73 -5.11
N LYS A 86 -6.88 9.80 -5.23
CA LYS A 86 -5.92 10.01 -6.32
C LYS A 86 -4.70 9.10 -6.22
N THR A 87 -4.16 8.92 -5.02
CA THR A 87 -2.87 8.23 -4.78
C THR A 87 -3.05 6.78 -4.36
N LYS A 88 -4.19 6.47 -3.75
CA LYS A 88 -4.53 5.16 -3.20
C LYS A 88 -4.39 4.01 -4.22
N PRO A 89 -4.84 4.11 -5.49
CA PRO A 89 -4.68 3.03 -6.46
C PRO A 89 -3.21 2.62 -6.66
N ASP A 90 -2.34 3.61 -6.88
CA ASP A 90 -0.90 3.41 -7.11
C ASP A 90 -0.18 2.73 -5.93
N ILE A 91 -0.63 2.99 -4.70
CA ILE A 91 -0.09 2.36 -3.49
C ILE A 91 -0.70 0.97 -3.27
N ILE A 92 -1.98 0.76 -3.63
CA ILE A 92 -2.63 -0.56 -3.58
C ILE A 92 -1.88 -1.56 -4.46
N ASP A 93 -1.49 -1.17 -5.68
CA ASP A 93 -0.77 -2.07 -6.60
C ASP A 93 0.54 -2.57 -5.98
N ARG A 94 1.27 -1.67 -5.32
CA ARG A 94 2.49 -1.99 -4.58
C ARG A 94 2.24 -2.89 -3.37
N VAL A 95 1.18 -2.63 -2.59
CA VAL A 95 0.77 -3.50 -1.49
C VAL A 95 0.36 -4.88 -1.98
N SER A 96 -0.32 -4.96 -3.13
CA SER A 96 -0.71 -6.21 -3.77
C SER A 96 0.51 -7.06 -4.16
N TYR A 97 1.52 -6.43 -4.77
CA TYR A 97 2.79 -7.06 -5.06
C TYR A 97 3.49 -7.55 -3.78
N LEU A 98 3.61 -6.68 -2.76
CA LEU A 98 4.23 -7.04 -1.49
C LEU A 98 3.48 -8.18 -0.80
N ALA A 99 2.14 -8.19 -0.81
CA ALA A 99 1.34 -9.26 -0.23
C ALA A 99 1.71 -10.63 -0.82
N LYS A 100 1.89 -10.73 -2.15
CA LYS A 100 2.34 -11.98 -2.79
C LYS A 100 3.71 -12.43 -2.30
N LYS A 101 4.66 -11.50 -2.21
CA LYS A 101 6.05 -11.80 -1.77
C LYS A 101 6.13 -12.13 -0.29
N VAL A 102 5.32 -11.48 0.54
CA VAL A 102 5.30 -11.66 1.99
C VAL A 102 4.53 -12.92 2.34
N TYR A 103 3.48 -13.28 1.60
CA TYR A 103 2.70 -14.47 1.89
C TYR A 103 3.54 -15.75 1.82
N SER A 104 4.46 -15.87 0.86
CA SER A 104 5.33 -17.05 0.76
C SER A 104 6.28 -17.21 1.96
N ALA A 105 6.72 -16.10 2.58
CA ALA A 105 7.65 -16.12 3.70
C ALA A 105 6.95 -16.09 5.08
N LYS A 106 5.94 -15.23 5.23
CA LYS A 106 5.17 -15.02 6.47
C LYS A 106 3.68 -14.79 6.17
N PRO A 107 2.89 -15.85 5.88
CA PRO A 107 1.46 -15.76 5.61
C PRO A 107 0.68 -14.97 6.67
N LYS A 108 1.01 -15.18 7.95
CA LYS A 108 0.38 -14.52 9.10
C LYS A 108 0.43 -12.99 9.04
N GLN A 109 1.48 -12.41 8.46
CA GLN A 109 1.60 -10.96 8.31
C GLN A 109 0.57 -10.41 7.32
N VAL A 110 0.34 -11.13 6.21
CA VAL A 110 -0.67 -10.78 5.22
C VAL A 110 -2.08 -10.94 5.79
N THR A 111 -2.32 -11.98 6.59
CA THR A 111 -3.59 -12.14 7.32
C THR A 111 -3.81 -10.99 8.31
N LEU A 112 -2.78 -10.61 9.09
CA LEU A 112 -2.91 -9.60 10.15
C LEU A 112 -3.07 -8.17 9.63
N HIS A 113 -2.50 -7.85 8.47
CA HIS A 113 -2.51 -6.47 7.95
C HIS A 113 -3.17 -6.32 6.58
N GLY A 114 -3.05 -7.30 5.70
CA GLY A 114 -3.65 -7.28 4.37
C GLY A 114 -5.17 -7.46 4.39
N LEU A 115 -5.68 -8.38 5.21
CA LEU A 115 -7.13 -8.58 5.35
C LEU A 115 -7.87 -7.36 5.92
N PRO A 116 -7.42 -6.76 7.05
CA PRO A 116 -8.02 -5.50 7.52
C PRO A 116 -7.97 -4.39 6.46
N LEU A 117 -6.90 -4.32 5.67
CA LEU A 117 -6.79 -3.35 4.59
C LEU A 117 -7.85 -3.61 3.51
N ALA A 118 -7.98 -4.84 3.01
CA ALA A 118 -8.99 -5.19 2.02
C ALA A 118 -10.40 -4.81 2.51
N TRP A 119 -10.71 -5.15 3.76
CA TRP A 119 -11.98 -4.79 4.39
C TRP A 119 -12.20 -3.27 4.47
N ASN A 120 -11.15 -2.51 4.82
CA ASN A 120 -11.21 -1.05 4.85
C ASN A 120 -11.44 -0.46 3.45
N LEU A 121 -10.78 -0.99 2.43
CA LEU A 121 -10.89 -0.53 1.05
C LEU A 121 -12.30 -0.74 0.50
N VAL A 122 -12.89 -1.92 0.69
CA VAL A 122 -14.26 -2.22 0.26
C VAL A 122 -15.26 -1.29 0.94
N ARG A 123 -15.08 -1.05 2.24
CA ARG A 123 -15.92 -0.07 2.97
C ARG A 123 -15.78 1.33 2.38
N SER A 124 -14.56 1.76 2.08
CA SER A 124 -14.31 3.07 1.45
C SER A 124 -15.00 3.20 0.09
N LEU A 125 -15.08 2.12 -0.70
CA LEU A 125 -15.82 2.12 -1.97
C LEU A 125 -17.33 2.29 -1.78
N SER A 126 -17.88 1.80 -0.68
CA SER A 126 -19.32 1.90 -0.36
C SER A 126 -19.74 3.27 0.19
N THR A 127 -18.83 3.97 0.88
CA THR A 127 -19.15 5.21 1.60
C THR A 127 -18.75 6.48 0.86
N THR A 128 -17.78 6.38 -0.05
CA THR A 128 -17.26 7.53 -0.81
C THR A 128 -17.40 7.25 -2.30
N GLY A 129 -17.78 8.25 -3.09
CA GLY A 129 -17.84 8.14 -4.54
C GLY A 129 -16.49 7.69 -5.09
N SER A 130 -16.36 6.40 -5.41
CA SER A 130 -15.10 5.79 -5.85
C SER A 130 -14.89 6.01 -7.34
N THR A 131 -13.67 6.34 -7.74
CA THR A 131 -13.29 6.34 -9.16
C THR A 131 -13.25 4.92 -9.71
N ALA A 132 -13.45 4.75 -11.01
CA ALA A 132 -13.33 3.44 -11.67
C ALA A 132 -11.94 2.82 -11.44
N VAL A 133 -10.89 3.64 -11.52
CA VAL A 133 -9.49 3.25 -11.27
C VAL A 133 -9.28 2.72 -9.85
N LEU A 134 -9.87 3.38 -8.84
CA LEU A 134 -9.76 2.89 -7.46
C LEU A 134 -10.52 1.57 -7.27
N ARG A 135 -11.71 1.43 -7.87
CA ARG A 135 -12.48 0.19 -7.81
C ARG A 135 -11.72 -0.97 -8.45
N GLU A 136 -11.06 -0.74 -9.59
CA GLU A 136 -10.24 -1.74 -10.29
C GLU A 136 -9.04 -2.18 -9.45
N ALA A 137 -8.26 -1.23 -8.91
CA ALA A 137 -7.12 -1.56 -8.04
C ALA A 137 -7.53 -2.35 -6.79
N VAL A 138 -8.67 -2.00 -6.18
CA VAL A 138 -9.22 -2.75 -5.04
C VAL A 138 -9.69 -4.14 -5.46
N ALA A 139 -10.34 -4.27 -6.62
CA ALA A 139 -10.76 -5.56 -7.16
C ALA A 139 -9.56 -6.49 -7.36
N ASP A 140 -8.51 -5.98 -7.99
CA ASP A 140 -7.28 -6.74 -8.24
C ASP A 140 -6.57 -7.11 -6.94
N TYR A 141 -6.55 -6.22 -5.94
CA TYR A 141 -6.02 -6.56 -4.63
C TYR A 141 -6.80 -7.70 -3.97
N ILE A 142 -8.13 -7.66 -4.02
CA ILE A 142 -9.00 -8.71 -3.45
C ILE A 142 -8.83 -10.03 -4.19
N LYS A 143 -8.79 -10.03 -5.53
CA LYS A 143 -8.49 -11.22 -6.34
C LYS A 143 -7.14 -11.82 -5.98
N ASN A 144 -6.12 -10.98 -5.83
CA ASN A 144 -4.78 -11.42 -5.45
C ASN A 144 -4.77 -12.03 -4.05
N LEU A 145 -5.46 -11.42 -3.08
CA LEU A 145 -5.61 -12.02 -1.75
C LEU A 145 -6.36 -13.36 -1.83
N TYR A 146 -7.49 -13.42 -2.54
CA TYR A 146 -8.23 -14.67 -2.73
C TYR A 146 -7.36 -15.77 -3.35
N GLY A 147 -6.53 -15.44 -4.35
CA GLY A 147 -5.57 -16.39 -4.92
C GLY A 147 -4.51 -16.91 -3.93
N LEU A 148 -4.20 -16.15 -2.87
CA LEU A 148 -3.20 -16.55 -1.85
C LEU A 148 -3.80 -17.40 -0.72
N MET A 149 -5.00 -17.05 -0.25
CA MET A 149 -5.61 -17.64 0.96
C MET A 149 -6.92 -18.39 0.70
N GLY A 150 -7.47 -18.31 -0.50
CA GLY A 150 -8.69 -19.00 -0.90
C GLY A 150 -9.91 -18.59 -0.06
N PRO A 151 -10.81 -19.54 0.24
CA PRO A 151 -12.06 -19.27 0.97
C PRO A 151 -11.88 -18.65 2.37
N GLY A 152 -10.70 -18.79 2.98
CA GLY A 152 -10.40 -18.18 4.28
C GLY A 152 -10.51 -16.66 4.30
N LEU A 153 -10.43 -16.01 3.12
CA LEU A 153 -10.75 -14.59 2.95
C LEU A 153 -12.18 -14.26 3.41
N PHE A 154 -13.15 -15.10 3.03
CA PHE A 154 -14.55 -14.88 3.37
C PHE A 154 -14.84 -15.18 4.82
N GLU A 155 -14.20 -16.21 5.38
CA GLU A 155 -14.31 -16.54 6.81
C GLU A 155 -13.87 -15.35 7.68
N TYR A 156 -12.74 -14.73 7.33
CA TYR A 156 -12.28 -13.52 8.00
C TYR A 156 -13.31 -12.39 7.89
N CYS A 157 -13.75 -12.06 6.67
CA CYS A 157 -14.72 -10.98 6.44
C CYS A 157 -16.05 -11.23 7.19
N SER A 158 -16.52 -12.48 7.24
CA SER A 158 -17.73 -12.87 7.96
C SER A 158 -17.57 -12.77 9.48
N SER A 159 -16.36 -13.02 10.01
CA SER A 159 -16.05 -12.95 11.44
C SER A 159 -15.69 -11.55 11.95
N ALA A 160 -15.51 -10.57 11.05
CA ALA A 160 -15.12 -9.22 11.42
C ALA A 160 -16.23 -8.54 12.27
N PRO A 161 -15.89 -7.74 13.30
CA PRO A 161 -16.87 -7.08 14.17
C PRO A 161 -17.87 -6.20 13.40
N ASP A 162 -17.40 -5.59 12.30
CA ASP A 162 -18.18 -4.69 11.43
C ASP A 162 -18.68 -5.40 10.16
N SER A 163 -18.80 -6.73 10.19
CA SER A 163 -19.25 -7.54 9.06
C SER A 163 -20.67 -7.12 8.62
N ASN A 164 -20.80 -6.72 7.35
CA ASN A 164 -22.07 -6.43 6.71
C ASN A 164 -22.23 -7.40 5.51
N PRO A 165 -23.37 -8.12 5.38
CA PRO A 165 -23.64 -9.01 4.25
C PRO A 165 -23.40 -8.38 2.87
N GLN A 166 -23.68 -7.07 2.70
CA GLN A 166 -23.43 -6.35 1.45
C GLN A 166 -21.94 -6.19 1.15
N LEU A 167 -21.12 -5.91 2.16
CA LEU A 167 -19.67 -5.79 2.00
C LEU A 167 -19.04 -7.17 1.74
N VAL A 168 -19.54 -8.22 2.37
CA VAL A 168 -19.10 -9.61 2.09
C VAL A 168 -19.49 -10.03 0.68
N ALA A 169 -20.70 -9.69 0.22
CA ALA A 169 -21.12 -9.93 -1.17
C ALA A 169 -20.24 -9.18 -2.17
N MET A 170 -19.89 -7.92 -1.86
CA MET A 170 -18.97 -7.14 -2.69
C MET A 170 -17.56 -7.74 -2.73
N VAL A 171 -17.03 -8.27 -1.62
CA VAL A 171 -15.76 -9.01 -1.62
C VAL A 171 -15.83 -10.25 -2.50
N ARG A 172 -16.94 -11.00 -2.46
CA ARG A 172 -17.17 -12.17 -3.35
C ARG A 172 -17.17 -11.76 -4.82
N GLU A 173 -17.98 -10.77 -5.17
CA GLU A 173 -18.05 -10.23 -6.53
C GLU A 173 -16.68 -9.78 -7.04
N LEU A 174 -15.96 -9.00 -6.23
CA LEU A 174 -14.64 -8.48 -6.60
C LEU A 174 -13.59 -9.58 -6.71
N SER A 175 -13.69 -10.65 -5.90
CA SER A 175 -12.80 -11.81 -5.96
C SER A 175 -13.04 -12.70 -7.18
N GLY A 176 -14.19 -12.58 -7.86
CA GLY A 176 -14.57 -13.44 -8.98
C GLY A 176 -14.93 -14.88 -8.57
N ALA A 177 -15.32 -15.08 -7.30
CA ALA A 177 -15.70 -16.36 -6.70
C ALA A 177 -17.22 -16.51 -6.52
#